data_AF-A0A0Q4FQU7-F1
#
_entry.id   AF-A0A0Q4FQU7-F1
#
_cell.length_a   1.000
_cell.length_b   1.000
_cell.length_c   1.000
_cell.angle_alpha   90.00
_cell.angle_beta   90.00
_cell.angle_gamma   90.00
#
_symmetry.space_group_name_H-M   'P 1'
#
loop_
_entity.id
_entity.type
_entity.pdbx_description
1 polymer ?
#
loop_
_entity_poly.entity_id
_entity_poly.type
_entity_poly.pdbx_seq_one_letter_code
_entity_poly.pdbx_strand_id
1 'polypeptide(L)'
;MERLCLDCGTLVKGRTDKKFCNDSCRNNYNNHLKIKDDLVLKRINSILKKNRNILMQLNPSGKAKVTRKELIAAGFNFDYHTYSYTAQNGNVYIFC
;
A
#
# COMPACT_ATOMS: atom_id res chain seq x y z
N MET A 1 35.73 19.81 4.81
CA MET A 1 34.82 18.65 4.92
C MET A 1 34.85 17.88 3.61
N GLU A 2 35.02 16.57 3.69
CA GLU A 2 34.92 15.70 2.52
C GLU A 2 33.47 15.58 2.08
N ARG A 3 33.21 15.67 0.77
CA ARG A 3 31.87 15.51 0.20
C ARG A 3 31.71 14.05 -0.22
N LEU A 4 30.86 13.31 0.47
CA LEU A 4 30.62 11.90 0.22
C LEU A 4 29.32 11.72 -0.59
N CYS A 5 29.29 10.65 -1.39
CA CYS A 5 28.13 10.28 -2.16
C CYS A 5 27.00 9.85 -1.21
N LEU A 6 25.79 10.36 -1.43
CA LEU A 6 24.62 10.02 -0.60
C LEU A 6 24.20 8.54 -0.66
N ASP A 7 24.66 7.79 -1.67
CA ASP A 7 24.31 6.38 -1.89
C ASP A 7 25.41 5.43 -1.39
N CYS A 8 26.64 5.54 -1.94
CA CYS A 8 27.71 4.59 -1.68
C CYS A 8 28.82 5.11 -0.75
N GLY A 9 28.71 6.35 -0.25
CA GLY A 9 29.70 6.93 0.66
C GLY A 9 31.07 7.27 0.04
N THR A 10 31.28 7.03 -1.25
CA THR A 10 32.55 7.37 -1.93
C THR A 10 32.74 8.87 -2.11
N LEU A 11 33.99 9.32 -2.20
CA LEU A 11 34.33 10.74 -2.33
C LEU A 11 33.81 11.32 -3.67
N VAL A 12 33.02 12.38 -3.59
CA VAL A 12 32.46 13.07 -4.76
C VAL A 12 33.46 14.07 -5.31
N LYS A 13 33.86 13.86 -6.57
CA LYS A 13 34.73 14.77 -7.32
C LYS A 13 33.94 15.58 -8.35
N GLY A 14 34.32 16.83 -8.54
CA GLY A 14 33.73 17.77 -9.50
C GLY A 14 32.93 18.89 -8.84
N ARG A 15 31.92 19.40 -9.57
CA ARG A 15 31.08 20.55 -9.20
C ARG A 15 30.70 20.57 -7.73
N THR A 16 30.63 21.77 -7.14
CA THR A 16 30.36 21.99 -5.72
C THR A 16 29.03 21.39 -5.24
N ASP A 17 28.02 21.38 -6.10
CA ASP A 17 26.66 20.87 -5.82
C ASP A 17 26.45 19.38 -6.13
N LYS A 18 27.48 18.67 -6.59
CA LYS A 18 27.38 17.25 -6.93
C LYS A 18 27.12 16.42 -5.66
N LYS A 19 26.02 15.66 -5.64
CA LYS A 19 25.59 14.80 -4.52
C LYS A 19 25.90 13.31 -4.67
N PHE A 20 26.15 12.86 -5.91
CA PHE A 20 26.35 11.45 -6.25
C PHE A 20 27.62 11.28 -7.07
N CYS A 21 28.35 10.17 -6.90
CA CYS A 21 29.58 9.94 -7.66
C CYS A 21 29.28 9.67 -9.15
N ASN A 22 28.16 9.00 -9.46
CA ASN A 22 27.68 8.68 -10.80
C ASN A 22 26.13 8.62 -10.85
N ASP A 23 25.56 8.41 -12.04
CA ASP A 23 24.10 8.35 -12.24
C ASP A 23 23.47 7.08 -11.66
N SER A 24 24.22 5.97 -11.58
CA SER A 24 23.73 4.74 -10.95
C SER A 24 23.42 4.95 -9.47
N CYS A 25 24.32 5.60 -8.73
CA CYS A 25 24.13 5.96 -7.32
C CYS A 25 22.96 6.91 -7.12
N ARG A 26 22.74 7.86 -8.04
CA ARG A 26 21.56 8.74 -7.99
C ARG A 26 20.26 7.93 -8.11
N ASN A 27 20.22 7.01 -9.08
CA ASN A 27 19.04 6.19 -9.31
C ASN A 27 18.77 5.24 -8.15
N ASN A 28 19.82 4.58 -7.64
CA ASN A 28 19.70 3.66 -6.52
C ASN A 28 19.16 4.36 -5.25
N TYR A 29 19.76 5.51 -4.90
CA TYR A 29 19.29 6.32 -3.77
C TYR A 29 17.80 6.71 -3.91
N ASN A 30 17.40 7.19 -5.09
CA ASN A 30 16.01 7.56 -5.34
C ASN A 30 15.05 6.36 -5.32
N ASN A 31 15.50 5.20 -5.79
CA ASN A 31 14.72 3.96 -5.69
C ASN A 31 14.55 3.55 -4.23
N HIS A 32 15.61 3.58 -3.42
CA HIS A 32 15.54 3.29 -1.99
C HIS A 32 14.55 4.19 -1.25
N LEU A 33 14.51 5.49 -1.57
CA LEU A 33 13.51 6.40 -1.00
C LEU A 33 12.07 6.00 -1.36
N LYS A 34 11.83 5.50 -2.58
CA LYS A 34 10.51 5.08 -3.05
C LYS A 34 10.06 3.71 -2.53
N ILE A 35 10.99 2.82 -2.14
CA ILE A 35 10.65 1.45 -1.70
C ILE A 35 9.68 1.47 -0.52
N LYS A 36 9.89 2.36 0.46
CA LYS A 36 9.03 2.40 1.67
C LYS A 36 7.57 2.70 1.32
N ASP A 37 7.35 3.68 0.44
CA ASP A 37 6.01 4.07 0.00
C ASP A 37 5.35 2.97 -0.84
N ASP A 38 6.13 2.34 -1.74
CA ASP A 38 5.66 1.24 -2.59
C ASP A 38 5.25 0.00 -1.75
N LEU A 39 5.99 -0.32 -0.68
CA LEU A 39 5.65 -1.42 0.22
C LEU A 39 4.32 -1.17 0.96
N VAL A 40 4.07 0.06 1.41
CA VAL A 40 2.81 0.42 2.07
C VAL A 40 1.64 0.27 1.10
N LEU A 41 1.76 0.82 -0.11
CA LEU A 41 0.73 0.72 -1.14
C LEU A 41 0.47 -0.74 -1.53
N LYS A 42 1.51 -1.55 -1.72
CA LYS A 42 1.39 -3.00 -2.01
C LYS A 42 0.65 -3.74 -0.90
N ARG A 43 0.93 -3.42 0.36
CA ARG A 43 0.25 -4.04 1.51
C ARG A 43 -1.23 -3.66 1.55
N ILE A 44 -1.56 -2.39 1.37
CA ILE A 44 -2.96 -1.92 1.32
C ILE A 44 -3.71 -2.61 0.18
N ASN A 45 -3.14 -2.63 -1.02
CA ASN A 45 -3.75 -3.28 -2.19
C ASN A 45 -3.94 -4.79 -1.98
N SER A 46 -3.00 -5.46 -1.31
CA SER A 46 -3.13 -6.88 -0.97
C SER A 46 -4.31 -7.14 -0.04
N ILE A 47 -4.52 -6.29 0.98
CA ILE A 47 -5.65 -6.39 1.91
C ILE A 47 -6.97 -6.13 1.17
N LEU A 48 -7.05 -5.06 0.37
CA LEU A 48 -8.26 -4.74 -0.41
C LEU A 48 -8.62 -5.88 -1.38
N LYS A 49 -7.62 -6.46 -2.06
CA LYS A 49 -7.83 -7.61 -2.95
C LYS A 49 -8.35 -8.84 -2.19
N LYS A 50 -7.81 -9.13 -1.01
CA LYS A 50 -8.30 -10.21 -0.15
C LYS A 50 -9.74 -9.97 0.29
N ASN A 51 -10.05 -8.76 0.74
CA ASN A 51 -11.39 -8.37 1.16
C ASN A 51 -12.40 -8.50 0.02
N ARG A 52 -12.05 -8.02 -1.19
CA ARG A 52 -12.88 -8.17 -2.38
C ARG A 52 -13.16 -9.64 -2.72
N ASN A 53 -12.15 -10.50 -2.65
CA ASN A 53 -12.34 -11.94 -2.90
C ASN A 53 -13.30 -12.57 -1.89
N ILE A 54 -13.20 -12.21 -0.61
CA ILE A 54 -14.12 -12.68 0.43
C ILE A 54 -15.56 -12.22 0.14
N LEU A 55 -15.76 -10.94 -0.20
CA LEU A 55 -17.08 -10.44 -0.55
C LEU A 55 -17.66 -11.15 -1.78
N MET A 56 -16.85 -11.39 -2.81
CA MET A 56 -17.28 -12.14 -4.00
C MET A 56 -17.72 -13.57 -3.66
N GLN A 57 -16.99 -14.26 -2.79
CA GLN A 57 -17.33 -15.64 -2.38
C GLN A 57 -18.62 -15.71 -1.56
N LEU A 58 -18.82 -14.74 -0.66
CA LEU A 58 -20.00 -14.71 0.21
C LEU A 58 -21.23 -14.07 -0.45
N ASN A 59 -21.06 -13.52 -1.65
CA ASN A 59 -22.11 -12.85 -2.41
C ASN A 59 -22.18 -13.30 -3.88
N PRO A 60 -22.38 -14.60 -4.16
CA PRO A 60 -22.32 -15.14 -5.53
C PRO A 60 -23.50 -14.71 -6.42
N SER A 61 -24.62 -14.30 -5.83
CA SER A 61 -25.89 -14.10 -6.54
C SER A 61 -26.51 -12.70 -6.34
N GLY A 62 -25.75 -11.72 -5.85
CA GLY A 62 -26.17 -10.31 -5.86
C GLY A 62 -26.20 -9.62 -4.50
N LYS A 63 -27.30 -9.71 -3.74
CA LYS A 63 -27.41 -9.06 -2.42
C LYS A 63 -27.40 -10.12 -1.32
N ALA A 64 -26.30 -10.21 -0.58
CA ALA A 64 -26.16 -11.14 0.55
C ALA A 64 -26.18 -10.38 1.90
N LYS A 65 -26.70 -11.05 2.93
CA LYS A 65 -26.58 -10.61 4.32
C LYS A 65 -25.61 -11.55 5.02
N VAL A 66 -24.48 -11.01 5.46
CA VAL A 66 -23.41 -11.76 6.11
C VAL A 66 -23.15 -11.16 7.47
N THR A 67 -22.91 -12.00 8.48
CA THR A 67 -22.58 -11.52 9.82
C THR A 67 -21.14 -11.02 9.89
N ARG A 68 -20.86 -10.08 10.80
CA ARG A 68 -19.50 -9.60 11.04
C ARG A 68 -18.56 -10.76 11.45
N LYS A 69 -19.06 -11.73 12.20
CA LYS A 69 -18.28 -12.89 12.67
C LYS A 69 -17.80 -13.77 11.51
N GLU A 70 -18.65 -14.01 10.51
CA GLU A 70 -18.28 -14.78 9.31
C GLU A 70 -17.20 -14.07 8.50
N LEU A 71 -17.32 -12.75 8.31
CA LEU A 71 -16.31 -11.95 7.62
C LEU A 71 -14.96 -11.97 8.37
N ILE A 72 -14.97 -11.84 9.70
CA ILE A 72 -13.75 -11.95 10.52
C ILE A 72 -13.13 -13.34 10.38
N ALA A 73 -13.95 -14.40 10.43
CA ALA A 73 -13.47 -15.78 10.27
C ALA A 73 -12.86 -16.04 8.88
N ALA A 74 -13.41 -15.42 7.84
CA ALA A 74 -12.84 -15.43 6.48
C ALA A 74 -11.57 -14.56 6.34
N GLY A 75 -11.23 -13.77 7.37
CA GLY A 75 -10.06 -12.90 7.40
C GLY A 75 -10.27 -11.57 6.69
N PHE A 76 -11.50 -11.08 6.63
CA PHE A 76 -11.85 -9.74 6.14
C PHE A 76 -11.35 -8.68 7.12
N ASN A 77 -10.69 -7.64 6.61
CA ASN A 77 -10.21 -6.53 7.41
C ASN A 77 -11.11 -5.30 7.26
N PHE A 78 -11.88 -4.97 8.30
CA PHE A 78 -12.83 -3.85 8.29
C PHE A 78 -12.17 -2.47 8.21
N ASP A 79 -10.90 -2.34 8.56
CA ASP A 79 -10.17 -1.06 8.47
C ASP A 79 -9.78 -0.71 7.02
N TYR A 80 -9.92 -1.66 6.09
CA TYR A 80 -9.53 -1.50 4.69
C TYR A 80 -10.69 -1.87 3.77
N HIS A 81 -11.48 -0.88 3.39
CA HIS A 81 -12.55 -1.01 2.42
C HIS A 81 -12.65 0.29 1.61
N THR A 82 -13.23 0.25 0.41
CA THR A 82 -13.26 1.41 -0.48
C THR A 82 -14.41 2.35 -0.17
N TYR A 83 -15.54 1.79 0.29
CA TYR A 83 -16.71 2.57 0.64
C TYR A 83 -17.64 1.80 1.59
N SER A 84 -18.34 2.53 2.46
CA SER A 84 -19.45 1.99 3.24
C SER A 84 -20.66 2.91 3.15
N TYR A 85 -21.85 2.31 3.10
CA TYR A 85 -23.12 3.00 3.06
C TYR A 85 -24.02 2.51 4.19
N THR A 86 -24.46 3.45 5.02
CA THR A 86 -25.45 3.17 6.07
C THR A 86 -26.83 3.58 5.56
N ALA A 87 -27.72 2.60 5.39
CA ALA A 87 -29.10 2.85 4.99
C ALA A 87 -29.91 3.44 6.15
N GLN A 88 -31.05 4.07 5.83
CA GLN A 88 -31.96 4.67 6.82
C GLN A 88 -32.46 3.70 7.89
N ASN A 89 -32.53 2.40 7.57
CA ASN A 89 -32.89 1.33 8.49
C ASN A 89 -31.71 0.82 9.34
N GLY A 90 -30.57 1.51 9.34
CA GLY A 90 -29.38 1.16 10.10
C GLY A 90 -28.53 0.03 9.50
N ASN A 91 -28.92 -0.55 8.36
CA ASN A 91 -28.11 -1.57 7.71
C ASN A 91 -26.87 -0.94 7.05
N VAL A 92 -25.71 -1.53 7.31
CA VAL A 92 -24.43 -1.11 6.72
C VAL A 92 -24.07 -2.02 5.54
N TYR A 93 -23.79 -1.41 4.40
CA TYR A 93 -23.31 -2.05 3.18
C TYR A 93 -21.84 -1.71 2.99
N ILE A 94 -20.99 -2.73 2.84
CA ILE A 94 -19.53 -2.58 2.69
C ILE A 94 -19.13 -2.95 1.26
N PHE A 95 -18.27 -2.13 0.68
CA PHE A 95 -17.76 -2.29 -0.69
C PHE A 95 -16.22 -2.34 -0.70
N CYS A 96 -15.66 -3.15 -1.59
CA CYS A 96 -14.21 -3.28 -1.82
C CYS A 96 -13.88 -3.22 -3.31
#